data_AF-A0A7V6MHA8-F1
#
_entry.id   AF-A0A7V6MHA8-F1
#
_cell.length_a   1.000
_cell.length_b   1.000
_cell.length_c   1.000
_cell.angle_alpha   90.00
_cell.angle_beta   90.00
_cell.angle_gamma   90.00
#
_symmetry.space_group_name_H-M   'P 1'
#
loop_
_entity.id
_entity.type
_entity.pdbx_description
1 polymer ?
#
loop_
_entity_poly.entity_id
_entity_poly.type
_entity_poly.pdbx_seq_one_letter_code
_entity_poly.pdbx_strand_id
1 'polypeptide(L)'
;MDVLRSWVVTLVSVTIVCSIIERFAPQGNLNKYVKLICGLVVTVVIITPVLNLLKGDYEIDSIAWNQYVKMSEKEFKTRVARLQEEDLSQILEVYRVSLINDVKTRFIGHSEFIVSNVDAVLYEDPKDKRFGLLRNLYLNLEPADDNRMKTISVKTLAYIKNQLMAAFAIEENQIIIDISAFSGG
;
A
#
# COMPACT_ATOMS: atom_id res chain seq x y z
N MET A 1 3.95 18.82 6.08
CA MET A 1 3.53 20.24 6.04
C MET A 1 3.88 20.90 4.70
N ASP A 2 4.99 20.52 4.05
CA ASP A 2 5.43 21.17 2.81
C ASP A 2 4.55 20.92 1.59
N VAL A 3 3.87 19.77 1.50
CA VAL A 3 2.98 19.44 0.37
C VAL A 3 1.74 20.36 0.34
N LEU A 4 1.07 20.52 1.49
CA LEU A 4 -0.06 21.44 1.63
C LEU A 4 0.37 22.89 1.39
N ARG A 5 1.52 23.29 1.97
CA ARG A 5 2.08 24.63 1.76
C ARG A 5 2.37 24.90 0.29
N SER A 6 3.05 23.97 -0.40
CA SER A 6 3.37 24.10 -1.82
C SER A 6 2.10 24.15 -2.67
N TRP A 7 1.09 23.35 -2.35
CA TRP A 7 -0.19 23.37 -3.05
C TRP A 7 -0.90 24.71 -2.92
N VAL A 8 -1.00 25.25 -1.70
CA VAL A 8 -1.60 26.58 -1.46
C VAL A 8 -0.85 27.66 -2.24
N VAL A 9 0.49 27.64 -2.21
CA VAL A 9 1.32 28.59 -2.96
C VAL A 9 1.07 28.49 -4.47
N THR A 10 0.96 27.28 -5.01
CA THR A 10 0.64 27.05 -6.43
C THR A 10 -0.75 27.58 -6.77
N LEU A 11 -1.77 27.31 -5.94
CA LEU A 11 -3.14 27.78 -6.15
C LEU A 11 -3.21 29.30 -6.18
N VAL A 12 -2.58 29.96 -5.21
CA VAL A 12 -2.52 31.43 -5.15
C VAL A 12 -1.79 31.99 -6.37
N SER A 13 -0.65 31.41 -6.73
CA SER A 13 0.15 31.87 -7.89
C SER A 13 -0.63 31.77 -9.20
N VAL A 14 -1.27 30.63 -9.45
CA VAL A 14 -2.10 30.40 -10.64
C VAL A 14 -3.27 31.39 -10.69
N THR A 15 -3.93 31.63 -9.55
CA THR A 15 -5.06 32.55 -9.47
C THR A 15 -4.64 34.00 -9.77
N ILE A 16 -3.47 34.42 -9.28
CA ILE A 16 -2.91 35.75 -9.58
C ILE A 16 -2.60 35.87 -11.07
N VAL A 17 -1.93 34.89 -11.66
CA VAL A 17 -1.61 34.87 -13.09
C VAL A 17 -2.88 34.93 -13.94
N CYS A 18 -3.88 34.11 -13.61
CA CYS A 18 -5.18 34.12 -14.30
C CYS A 18 -5.85 35.50 -14.23
N SER A 19 -5.85 36.13 -13.04
CA SER A 19 -6.42 37.46 -12.85
C SER A 19 -5.73 38.53 -13.69
N ILE A 20 -4.42 38.42 -13.89
CA ILE A 20 -3.65 39.30 -14.78
C ILE A 20 -4.05 39.04 -16.23
N ILE A 21 -4.04 37.79 -16.70
CA ILE A 21 -4.38 37.41 -18.08
C ILE A 21 -5.79 37.87 -18.45
N GLU A 22 -6.76 37.72 -17.54
CA GLU A 22 -8.14 38.19 -17.75
C GLU A 22 -8.24 39.70 -17.98
N ARG A 23 -7.38 40.50 -17.33
CA ARG A 23 -7.34 41.96 -17.53
C ARG A 23 -6.70 42.37 -18.84
N PHE A 24 -5.75 41.58 -19.35
CA PHE A 24 -5.16 41.79 -20.66
C PHE A 24 -6.05 41.32 -21.82
N ALA A 25 -7.07 40.51 -21.53
CA ALA A 25 -7.97 40.01 -22.56
C ALA A 25 -8.82 41.15 -23.17
N PRO A 26 -8.87 41.28 -24.52
CA PRO A 26 -9.69 42.28 -25.19
C PRO A 26 -11.18 42.04 -24.95
N GLN A 27 -11.95 43.13 -24.95
CA GLN A 27 -13.41 43.08 -24.75
C GLN A 27 -14.07 42.29 -25.89
N GLY A 28 -15.09 41.49 -25.54
CA GLY A 28 -15.83 40.66 -26.48
C GLY A 28 -15.74 39.17 -26.17
N ASN A 29 -15.82 38.33 -27.21
CA ASN A 29 -15.88 36.87 -27.04
C ASN A 29 -14.58 36.28 -26.48
N LEU A 30 -13.41 36.86 -26.79
CA LEU A 30 -12.12 36.35 -26.32
C LEU A 30 -11.98 36.39 -24.79
N ASN A 31 -12.48 37.44 -24.14
CA ASN A 31 -12.54 37.53 -22.68
C ASN A 31 -13.33 36.37 -22.05
N LYS A 32 -14.43 35.93 -22.69
CA LYS A 32 -15.24 34.79 -22.20
C LYS A 32 -14.43 33.49 -22.22
N TYR A 33 -13.68 33.24 -23.29
CA TYR A 33 -12.83 32.05 -23.40
C TYR A 33 -11.68 32.07 -22.39
N VAL A 34 -11.03 33.23 -22.23
CA VAL A 34 -9.93 33.39 -21.25
C VAL A 34 -10.42 33.10 -19.83
N LYS A 35 -11.57 33.67 -19.43
CA LYS A 35 -12.18 33.41 -18.11
C LYS A 35 -12.54 31.94 -17.89
N LEU A 36 -13.09 31.29 -18.92
CA LEU A 36 -13.44 29.87 -18.84
C LEU A 36 -12.20 28.99 -18.64
N ILE A 37 -11.13 29.25 -19.40
CA ILE A 37 -9.87 28.51 -19.27
C ILE A 37 -9.23 28.77 -17.90
N CYS A 38 -9.18 30.02 -17.46
CA CYS A 38 -8.65 30.39 -16.13
C CYS A 38 -9.41 29.68 -15.00
N GLY A 39 -10.74 29.70 -15.05
CA GLY A 39 -11.58 28.99 -14.09
C GLY A 39 -11.36 27.47 -14.10
N LEU A 40 -11.20 26.87 -15.28
CA LEU A 40 -10.92 25.44 -15.41
C LEU A 40 -9.55 25.07 -14.82
N VAL A 41 -8.52 25.86 -15.10
CA VAL A 41 -7.18 25.66 -14.53
C VAL A 41 -7.20 25.74 -13.00
N VAL A 42 -7.87 26.75 -12.43
CA VAL A 42 -8.03 26.87 -10.96
C VAL A 42 -8.80 25.68 -10.39
N THR A 43 -9.86 25.24 -11.06
CA THR A 43 -10.66 24.08 -10.64
C THR A 43 -9.82 22.80 -10.58
N VAL A 44 -8.96 22.55 -11.57
CA VAL A 44 -8.04 21.39 -11.57
C VAL A 44 -7.09 21.43 -10.38
N VAL A 45 -6.54 22.61 -10.07
CA VAL A 45 -5.62 22.80 -8.94
C VAL A 45 -6.35 22.56 -7.61
N ILE A 46 -7.62 22.96 -7.48
CA ILE A 46 -8.45 22.71 -6.29
C ILE A 46 -8.75 21.21 -6.10
N ILE A 47 -9.00 20.47 -7.19
CA ILE A 47 -9.34 19.04 -7.12
C ILE A 47 -8.11 18.16 -6.78
N THR A 48 -6.90 18.62 -7.10
CA THR A 48 -5.63 17.90 -6.89
C THR A 48 -5.45 17.28 -5.49
N PRO A 49 -5.66 17.97 -4.36
CA PRO A 49 -5.54 17.37 -3.03
C PRO A 49 -6.50 16.20 -2.81
N VAL A 50 -7.73 16.27 -3.31
CA VAL A 50 -8.70 15.18 -3.21
C VAL A 50 -8.22 13.96 -3.99
N LEU A 51 -7.67 14.16 -5.19
CA LEU A 51 -7.08 13.08 -5.98
C LEU A 51 -5.83 12.47 -5.33
N ASN A 52 -5.04 13.28 -4.63
CA ASN A 52 -3.87 12.80 -3.90
C ASN A 52 -4.26 12.03 -2.64
N LEU A 53 -5.35 12.40 -1.95
CA LEU A 53 -5.88 11.64 -0.82
C LEU A 53 -6.39 10.26 -1.28
N LEU A 54 -7.09 10.19 -2.41
CA LEU A 54 -7.51 8.91 -3.01
C LEU A 54 -6.33 8.02 -3.43
N LYS A 55 -5.20 8.61 -3.81
CA LYS A 55 -3.94 7.87 -4.03
C LYS A 55 -3.21 7.53 -2.72
N GLY A 56 -3.48 8.27 -1.65
CA GLY A 56 -2.85 8.12 -0.33
C GLY A 56 -3.45 7.01 0.53
N ASP A 57 -4.63 6.48 0.19
CA ASP A 57 -5.24 5.33 0.87
C ASP A 57 -4.28 4.12 0.94
N TYR A 58 -3.41 3.95 -0.08
CA TYR A 58 -2.38 2.89 -0.07
C TYR A 58 -1.35 3.05 1.07
N GLU A 59 -0.97 4.28 1.41
CA GLU A 59 -0.01 4.53 2.51
C GLU A 59 -0.71 4.48 3.87
N ILE A 60 -1.93 5.03 3.99
CA ILE A 60 -2.69 5.05 5.24
C ILE A 60 -3.04 3.63 5.68
N ASP A 61 -3.52 2.78 4.76
CA ASP A 61 -3.80 1.38 5.08
C ASP A 61 -2.55 0.63 5.54
N SER A 62 -1.40 0.88 4.90
CA SER A 62 -0.15 0.20 5.26
C SER A 62 0.32 0.55 6.67
N ILE A 63 0.13 1.80 7.09
CA ILE A 63 0.49 2.28 8.42
C ILE A 63 -0.46 1.70 9.48
N ALA A 64 -1.77 1.72 9.22
CA ALA A 64 -2.77 1.15 10.12
C ALA A 64 -2.54 -0.35 10.32
N TRP A 65 -2.18 -1.05 9.25
CA TRP A 65 -1.90 -2.48 9.30
C TRP A 65 -0.58 -2.80 10.00
N ASN A 66 0.50 -2.03 9.78
CA ASN A 66 1.73 -2.16 10.57
C ASN A 66 1.44 -2.07 12.07
N GLN A 67 0.64 -1.08 12.47
CA GLN A 67 0.28 -0.90 13.88
C GLN A 67 -0.53 -2.10 14.42
N TYR A 68 -1.44 -2.65 13.61
CA TYR A 68 -2.16 -3.89 13.94
C TYR A 68 -1.22 -5.08 14.11
N VAL A 69 -0.32 -5.32 13.15
CA VAL A 69 0.64 -6.44 13.19
C VAL A 69 1.58 -6.30 14.39
N LYS A 70 2.10 -5.10 14.69
CA LYS A 70 2.91 -4.85 15.88
C LYS A 70 2.15 -5.09 17.18
N MET A 71 0.86 -4.74 17.22
CA MET A 71 0.01 -5.04 18.37
C MET A 71 -0.17 -6.55 18.52
N SER A 72 -0.46 -7.25 17.41
CA SER A 72 -0.60 -8.71 17.37
C SER A 72 0.69 -9.42 17.82
N GLU A 73 1.85 -8.97 17.34
CA GLU A 73 3.16 -9.48 17.78
C GLU A 73 3.39 -9.26 19.29
N LYS A 74 3.02 -8.08 19.81
CA LYS A 74 3.12 -7.77 21.24
C LYS A 74 2.19 -8.65 22.08
N GLU A 75 0.96 -8.86 21.63
CA GLU A 75 0.01 -9.76 22.28
C GLU A 75 0.51 -11.20 22.28
N PHE A 76 1.04 -11.67 21.15
CA PHE A 76 1.67 -12.98 21.01
C PHE A 76 2.80 -13.15 22.03
N LYS A 77 3.77 -12.23 22.07
CA LYS A 77 4.87 -12.27 23.05
C LYS A 77 4.38 -12.26 24.50
N THR A 78 3.32 -11.52 24.78
CA THR A 78 2.72 -11.44 26.12
C THR A 78 2.05 -12.75 26.54
N ARG A 79 1.45 -13.49 25.60
CA ARG A 79 0.89 -14.83 25.84
C ARG A 79 1.99 -15.86 26.01
N VAL A 80 3.00 -15.85 25.14
CA VAL A 80 4.16 -16.74 25.18
C VAL A 80 4.88 -16.68 26.53
N ALA A 81 5.07 -15.48 27.09
CA ALA A 81 5.72 -15.29 28.39
C ALA A 81 5.01 -15.97 29.59
N ARG A 82 3.77 -16.46 29.42
CA ARG A 82 2.96 -17.09 30.47
C ARG A 82 2.74 -18.60 30.27
N LEU A 83 3.29 -19.19 29.21
CA LEU A 83 3.01 -20.56 28.78
C LEU A 83 4.20 -21.51 28.99
N GLN A 84 3.91 -22.82 29.03
CA GLN A 84 4.93 -23.89 29.05
C GLN A 84 5.33 -24.29 27.62
N GLU A 85 6.49 -24.94 27.44
CA GLU A 85 7.05 -25.26 26.11
C GLU A 85 6.10 -26.05 25.18
N GLU A 86 5.32 -27.00 25.71
CA GLU A 86 4.38 -27.80 24.91
C GLU A 86 3.27 -26.95 24.27
N ASP A 87 2.80 -25.91 24.99
CA ASP A 87 1.76 -24.99 24.52
C ASP A 87 2.30 -23.98 23.48
N LEU A 88 3.62 -23.76 23.44
CA LEU A 88 4.24 -22.79 22.53
C LEU A 88 4.11 -23.19 21.06
N SER A 89 4.17 -24.48 20.76
CA SER A 89 4.04 -24.98 19.39
C SER A 89 2.66 -24.69 18.81
N GLN A 90 1.60 -24.89 19.61
CA GLN A 90 0.22 -24.70 19.20
C GLN A 90 -0.11 -23.22 19.01
N ILE A 91 0.31 -22.35 19.93
CA ILE A 91 0.06 -20.91 19.78
C ILE A 91 0.86 -20.31 18.62
N LEU A 92 2.06 -20.82 18.36
CA LEU A 92 2.87 -20.41 17.20
C LEU A 92 2.17 -20.80 15.88
N GLU A 93 1.57 -21.98 15.81
CA GLU A 93 0.77 -22.41 14.65
C GLU A 93 -0.42 -21.47 14.43
N VAL A 94 -1.18 -21.17 15.48
CA VAL A 94 -2.33 -20.25 15.40
C VAL A 94 -1.88 -18.86 14.93
N TYR A 95 -0.74 -18.38 15.43
CA TYR A 95 -0.18 -17.10 14.99
C TYR A 95 0.25 -17.15 13.52
N ARG A 96 0.91 -18.22 13.08
CA ARG A 96 1.28 -18.43 11.67
C ARG A 96 0.05 -18.40 10.75
N VAL A 97 -1.01 -19.12 11.12
CA VAL A 97 -2.27 -19.14 10.36
C VAL A 97 -2.92 -17.75 10.31
N SER A 98 -2.86 -16.98 11.40
CA SER A 98 -3.35 -15.60 11.41
C SER A 98 -2.60 -14.73 10.40
N LEU A 99 -1.26 -14.77 10.39
CA LEU A 99 -0.44 -14.00 9.44
C LEU A 99 -0.76 -14.38 7.98
N ILE A 100 -0.90 -15.67 7.70
CA ILE A 100 -1.28 -16.19 6.38
C ILE A 100 -2.64 -15.62 5.94
N ASN A 101 -3.63 -15.62 6.83
CA ASN A 101 -4.96 -15.09 6.53
C ASN A 101 -4.95 -13.57 6.33
N ASP A 102 -4.16 -12.83 7.12
CA ASP A 102 -4.01 -11.38 6.96
C ASP A 102 -3.44 -11.04 5.57
N VAL A 103 -2.41 -11.76 5.13
CA VAL A 103 -1.85 -11.59 3.77
C VAL A 103 -2.88 -11.93 2.70
N LYS A 104 -3.56 -13.08 2.82
CA LYS A 104 -4.55 -13.52 1.81
C LYS A 104 -5.68 -12.52 1.67
N THR A 105 -6.22 -12.00 2.77
CA THR A 105 -7.35 -11.07 2.77
C THR A 105 -6.98 -9.68 2.25
N ARG A 106 -5.75 -9.23 2.47
CA ARG A 106 -5.26 -7.90 2.04
C ARG A 106 -5.28 -7.69 0.54
N PHE A 107 -4.98 -8.74 -0.24
CA PHE A 107 -4.84 -8.65 -1.69
C PHE A 107 -6.05 -9.19 -2.46
N ILE A 108 -7.18 -9.42 -1.78
CA ILE A 108 -8.43 -9.81 -2.45
C ILE A 108 -8.91 -8.67 -3.36
N GLY A 109 -9.31 -9.03 -4.59
CA GLY A 109 -9.94 -8.07 -5.52
C GLY A 109 -8.96 -7.30 -6.42
N HIS A 110 -7.68 -7.67 -6.46
CA HIS A 110 -6.75 -7.13 -7.45
C HIS A 110 -7.04 -7.71 -8.85
N SER A 111 -7.05 -6.83 -9.86
CA SER A 111 -7.34 -7.18 -11.27
C SER A 111 -6.18 -7.81 -12.04
N GLU A 112 -4.98 -7.88 -11.44
CA GLU A 112 -3.81 -8.48 -12.10
C GLU A 112 -3.50 -9.88 -11.55
N PHE A 113 -3.80 -10.14 -10.28
CA PHE A 113 -3.38 -11.36 -9.61
C PHE A 113 -4.34 -11.76 -8.49
N ILE A 114 -4.30 -13.04 -8.16
CA ILE A 114 -4.84 -13.62 -6.93
C ILE A 114 -3.70 -14.25 -6.12
N VAL A 115 -3.85 -14.28 -4.81
CA VAL A 115 -2.92 -14.97 -3.92
C VAL A 115 -3.43 -16.40 -3.72
N SER A 116 -2.81 -17.38 -4.39
CA SER A 116 -3.24 -18.78 -4.31
C SER A 116 -2.70 -19.49 -3.08
N ASN A 117 -1.46 -19.20 -2.69
CA ASN A 117 -0.85 -19.72 -1.47
C ASN A 117 0.01 -18.66 -0.75
N VAL A 118 0.06 -18.76 0.57
CA VAL A 118 0.96 -17.99 1.43
C VAL A 118 1.52 -18.93 2.48
N ASP A 119 2.84 -18.92 2.65
CA ASP A 119 3.52 -19.63 3.73
C ASP A 119 4.40 -18.65 4.51
N ALA A 120 4.30 -18.71 5.84
CA ALA A 120 4.99 -17.82 6.76
C ALA A 120 5.95 -18.64 7.63
N VAL A 121 7.24 -18.48 7.41
CA VAL A 121 8.28 -19.15 8.19
C VAL A 121 8.64 -18.26 9.37
N LEU A 122 8.47 -18.78 10.59
CA LEU A 122 8.77 -18.08 11.83
C LEU A 122 10.06 -18.63 12.46
N TYR A 123 10.66 -17.88 13.37
CA TYR A 123 11.65 -18.45 14.28
C TYR A 123 10.94 -19.27 15.35
N GLU A 124 11.18 -20.57 15.38
CA GLU A 124 10.43 -21.51 16.21
C GLU A 124 11.15 -21.94 17.49
N ASP A 125 12.45 -21.62 17.63
CA ASP A 125 13.21 -21.94 18.84
C ASP A 125 12.78 -21.01 19.99
N PRO A 126 12.17 -21.53 21.09
CA PRO A 126 11.73 -20.73 22.22
C PRO A 126 12.87 -19.98 22.94
N LYS A 127 14.12 -20.42 22.75
CA LYS A 127 15.32 -19.81 23.35
C LYS A 127 15.92 -18.71 22.47
N ASP A 128 15.49 -18.61 21.21
CA ASP A 128 15.88 -17.51 20.33
C ASP A 128 15.12 -16.24 20.74
N LYS A 129 15.82 -15.12 20.85
CA LYS A 129 15.22 -13.79 21.09
C LYS A 129 14.24 -13.39 19.98
N ARG A 130 14.36 -14.02 18.82
CA ARG A 130 13.50 -13.81 17.65
C ARG A 130 12.31 -14.76 17.62
N PHE A 131 12.09 -15.62 18.63
CA PHE A 131 10.95 -16.52 18.66
C PHE A 131 9.63 -15.84 18.25
N GLY A 132 8.94 -16.43 17.30
CA GLY A 132 7.70 -15.92 16.72
C GLY A 132 7.86 -14.79 15.70
N LEU A 133 9.06 -14.24 15.48
CA LEU A 133 9.27 -13.25 14.42
C LEU A 133 9.24 -13.91 13.04
N LEU A 134 8.78 -13.15 12.06
CA LEU A 134 8.73 -13.58 10.66
C LEU A 134 10.15 -13.64 10.07
N ARG A 135 10.56 -14.84 9.66
CA ARG A 135 11.85 -15.11 9.02
C ARG A 135 11.74 -14.99 7.51
N ASN A 136 10.73 -15.62 6.91
CA ASN A 136 10.46 -15.54 5.48
C ASN A 136 8.95 -15.58 5.22
N LEU A 137 8.52 -14.93 4.15
CA LEU A 137 7.16 -14.97 3.66
C LEU A 137 7.19 -15.40 2.19
N TYR A 138 6.56 -16.52 1.89
CA TYR A 138 6.41 -17.07 0.55
C TYR A 138 4.99 -16.78 0.06
N LEU A 139 4.88 -16.25 -1.14
CA LEU A 139 3.59 -16.00 -1.80
C LEU A 139 3.60 -16.64 -3.17
N ASN A 140 2.54 -17.38 -3.48
CA ASN A 140 2.26 -17.86 -4.82
C ASN A 140 1.17 -16.99 -5.42
N LEU A 141 1.51 -16.32 -6.53
CA LEU A 141 0.59 -15.47 -7.25
C LEU A 141 0.15 -16.18 -8.52
N GLU A 142 -1.13 -16.09 -8.81
CA GLU A 142 -1.72 -16.56 -10.06
C GLU A 142 -2.42 -15.41 -10.78
N PRO A 143 -2.54 -15.44 -12.12
CA PRO A 143 -3.32 -14.46 -12.85
C PRO A 143 -4.77 -14.42 -12.35
N ALA A 144 -5.30 -13.22 -12.14
CA ALA A 144 -6.72 -13.04 -11.84
C ALA A 144 -7.60 -13.43 -13.05
N ASP A 145 -8.88 -13.74 -12.81
CA ASP A 145 -9.82 -14.19 -13.84
C ASP A 145 -9.98 -13.19 -15.00
N ASP A 146 -9.85 -11.89 -14.71
CA ASP A 146 -9.89 -10.80 -15.67
C ASP A 146 -8.54 -10.56 -16.39
N ASN A 147 -7.44 -11.10 -15.86
CA ASN A 147 -6.10 -11.01 -16.45
C ASN A 147 -5.88 -12.05 -17.56
N ARG A 148 -6.51 -11.80 -18.72
CA ARG A 148 -6.39 -12.67 -19.91
C ARG A 148 -4.97 -12.78 -20.47
N MET A 149 -4.14 -11.75 -20.28
CA MET A 149 -2.76 -11.75 -20.78
C MET A 149 -1.83 -12.61 -19.93
N LYS A 150 -2.24 -12.98 -18.71
CA LYS A 150 -1.45 -13.71 -17.72
C LYS A 150 -0.12 -13.03 -17.41
N THR A 151 -0.08 -11.70 -17.46
CA THR A 151 1.12 -10.90 -17.17
C THR A 151 0.95 -10.15 -15.86
N ILE A 152 2.04 -9.94 -15.12
CA ILE A 152 2.05 -9.09 -13.92
C ILE A 152 3.01 -7.93 -14.11
N SER A 153 2.60 -6.72 -13.76
CA SER A 153 3.48 -5.56 -13.91
C SER A 153 4.57 -5.52 -12.83
N VAL A 154 5.76 -5.04 -13.18
CA VAL A 154 6.85 -4.81 -12.21
C VAL A 154 6.43 -3.83 -11.11
N LYS A 155 5.55 -2.87 -11.43
CA LYS A 155 5.01 -1.92 -10.46
C LYS A 155 4.12 -2.62 -9.44
N THR A 156 3.35 -3.61 -9.87
CA THR A 156 2.47 -4.42 -9.02
C THR A 156 3.29 -5.30 -8.08
N LEU A 157 4.37 -5.91 -8.58
CA LEU A 157 5.32 -6.64 -7.72
C LEU A 157 6.00 -5.74 -6.68
N ALA A 158 6.43 -4.55 -7.08
CA ALA A 158 7.00 -3.57 -6.15
C ALA A 158 5.97 -3.09 -5.11
N TYR A 159 4.72 -2.89 -5.52
CA TYR A 159 3.62 -2.55 -4.62
C TYR A 159 3.39 -3.63 -3.56
N ILE A 160 3.31 -4.90 -3.96
CA ILE A 160 3.11 -6.03 -3.03
C ILE A 160 4.26 -6.07 -2.02
N LYS A 161 5.51 -6.00 -2.49
CA LYS A 161 6.70 -5.98 -1.63
C LYS A 161 6.66 -4.82 -0.64
N ASN A 162 6.40 -3.60 -1.11
CA ASN A 162 6.34 -2.42 -0.26
C ASN A 162 5.26 -2.53 0.83
N GLN A 163 4.08 -3.04 0.48
CA GLN A 163 2.99 -3.26 1.45
C GLN A 163 3.38 -4.27 2.52
N LEU A 164 3.99 -5.40 2.12
CA LEU A 164 4.41 -6.44 3.06
C LEU A 164 5.56 -5.99 3.97
N MET A 165 6.57 -5.30 3.43
CA MET A 165 7.66 -4.72 4.22
C MET A 165 7.14 -3.70 5.22
N ALA A 166 6.27 -2.79 4.77
CA ALA A 166 5.66 -1.80 5.63
C ALA A 166 4.85 -2.44 6.75
N ALA A 167 4.14 -3.52 6.50
CA ALA A 167 3.24 -4.12 7.47
C ALA A 167 3.90 -5.05 8.47
N PHE A 168 4.75 -5.96 8.00
CA PHE A 168 5.38 -6.98 8.84
C PHE A 168 6.74 -6.54 9.38
N ALA A 169 7.19 -5.33 9.04
CA ALA A 169 8.52 -4.83 9.40
C ALA A 169 9.65 -5.80 9.00
N ILE A 170 9.49 -6.43 7.83
CA ILE A 170 10.44 -7.36 7.22
C ILE A 170 11.20 -6.69 6.07
N GLU A 171 12.37 -7.24 5.77
CA GLU A 171 13.20 -6.81 4.65
C GLU A 171 12.72 -7.41 3.32
N GLU A 172 13.08 -6.78 2.20
CA GLU A 172 12.70 -7.24 0.86
C GLU A 172 13.21 -8.66 0.57
N ASN A 173 14.40 -9.02 1.05
CA ASN A 173 15.02 -10.35 0.88
C ASN A 173 14.27 -11.47 1.63
N GLN A 174 13.37 -11.13 2.56
CA GLN A 174 12.56 -12.08 3.30
C GLN A 174 11.26 -12.43 2.56
N ILE A 175 10.89 -11.64 1.55
CA ILE A 175 9.66 -11.80 0.75
C ILE A 175 10.00 -12.51 -0.55
N ILE A 176 9.45 -13.70 -0.73
CA ILE A 176 9.68 -14.55 -1.90
C ILE A 176 8.35 -14.71 -2.62
N ILE A 177 8.29 -14.21 -3.85
CA ILE A 177 7.08 -14.22 -4.66
C ILE A 177 7.30 -15.14 -5.85
N ASP A 178 6.54 -16.23 -5.89
CA ASP A 178 6.47 -17.13 -7.03
C ASP A 178 5.45 -16.60 -8.04
N ILE A 179 5.93 -16.34 -9.26
CA ILE A 179 5.15 -15.87 -10.41
C ILE A 179 5.16 -16.88 -11.57
N SER A 180 5.52 -18.13 -11.32
CA SER A 180 5.60 -19.19 -12.34
C SER A 180 4.30 -19.42 -13.12
N ALA A 181 3.15 -19.04 -12.56
CA ALA A 181 1.85 -19.08 -13.22
C ALA A 181 1.62 -17.98 -14.28
N PHE A 182 2.49 -16.96 -14.34
CA PHE A 182 2.42 -15.86 -15.31
C PHE A 182 3.23 -16.18 -16.58
N SER A 183 2.79 -15.63 -17.72
CA SER A 183 3.47 -15.73 -19.01
C SER A 183 4.69 -14.81 -19.03
N GLY A 184 5.85 -15.35 -18.65
CA GLY A 184 7.15 -14.66 -18.73
C GLY A 184 7.95 -14.60 -17.42
N GLY A 185 7.73 -15.55 -16.50
CA GLY A 185 8.63 -15.80 -15.36
C GLY A 185 10.04 -16.19 -15.77
#